data_AF-A0A9B0T1R3-F1
#
_entry.id   AF-A0A9B0T1R3-F1
#
_cell.length_a   1.000
_cell.length_b   1.000
_cell.length_c   1.000
_cell.angle_alpha   90.00
_cell.angle_beta   90.00
_cell.angle_gamma   90.00
#
_symmetry.space_group_name_H-M   'P 1'
#
loop_
_entity.id
_entity.type
_entity.pdbx_description
1 polymer ?
#
loop_
_entity_poly.entity_id
_entity_poly.type
_entity_poly.pdbx_seq_one_letter_code
_entity_poly.pdbx_strand_id
1 'polypeptide(L)'
;MEEGGIAGSGASDSSSSGSGGAQQRELERMAEVLVTGEQLRLRLHEEKVIKDRRHHLKTYPNCFVAKELIDWLIEHKEASDRETAIKLMQKLADRGIIHHVCDEHKEFKDVKLFYRFRKDDGTFPLDNEVKAFMRGQRLYEKLMSPENTLLQPREEEGVKYERTFMASEFLDWLVQEGEATTRKEAEQLCNRLMEHGIIQHVSNKHPFVDSNLLYQFRMNFRRRRRLMELLSEKSLSPQETHDSPFCLRKQSHDNRKSTSFMSVSPSKEIKIVSAVRRSSMSSCGSSGYFSSSPTLSSSPPVLCNPKSVLKRPVTSEELLTPGAPYARKTFTIVGDAVGWGFVVRGSNPCHIQAVDPSGPAAAAGMKVCQFVVSVNGLNVLHVDYRKVSNLILTGPRTIVMEVMEELEC
;
A
#
# COMPACT_ATOMS: atom_id res chain seq x y z
N MET A 1 -45.20 -46.03 -49.46
CA MET A 1 -46.01 -46.26 -48.25
C MET A 1 -45.00 -46.64 -47.18
N GLU A 2 -44.38 -45.67 -46.50
CA GLU A 2 -44.89 -44.98 -45.28
C GLU A 2 -45.17 -45.99 -44.17
N GLU A 3 -44.78 -45.84 -42.91
CA GLU A 3 -44.15 -44.83 -42.04
C GLU A 3 -43.58 -45.66 -40.84
N GLY A 4 -42.51 -45.31 -40.12
CA GLY A 4 -42.40 -44.20 -39.17
C GLY A 4 -42.19 -44.76 -37.74
N GLY A 5 -41.20 -44.25 -36.99
CA GLY A 5 -40.99 -44.62 -35.58
C GLY A 5 -39.57 -44.42 -35.05
N ILE A 6 -39.19 -43.16 -34.81
CA ILE A 6 -37.93 -42.71 -34.21
C ILE A 6 -38.06 -42.68 -32.68
N ALA A 7 -37.11 -43.25 -31.94
CA ALA A 7 -36.89 -42.97 -30.52
C ALA A 7 -35.41 -42.64 -30.30
N GLY A 8 -35.12 -41.35 -30.06
CA GLY A 8 -33.79 -40.83 -29.78
C GLY A 8 -33.38 -41.07 -28.32
N SER A 9 -32.20 -41.63 -28.13
CA SER A 9 -31.51 -41.70 -26.84
C SER A 9 -30.77 -40.38 -26.58
N GLY A 10 -31.11 -39.72 -25.47
CA GLY A 10 -30.64 -38.40 -25.09
C GLY A 10 -29.12 -38.31 -24.92
N ALA A 11 -28.55 -37.32 -25.58
CA ALA A 11 -27.26 -36.75 -25.23
C ALA A 11 -27.42 -35.93 -23.94
N SER A 12 -26.65 -36.28 -22.92
CA SER A 12 -26.46 -35.46 -21.73
C SER A 12 -25.52 -34.30 -22.10
N ASP A 13 -26.09 -33.15 -22.47
CA ASP A 13 -25.37 -31.89 -22.60
C ASP A 13 -24.89 -31.44 -21.21
N SER A 14 -23.61 -31.67 -20.93
CA SER A 14 -22.90 -31.05 -19.81
C SER A 14 -22.67 -29.58 -20.10
N SER A 15 -23.54 -28.74 -19.55
CA SER A 15 -23.38 -27.29 -19.47
C SER A 15 -22.23 -26.90 -18.52
N SER A 16 -21.00 -26.76 -19.04
CA SER A 16 -19.86 -26.25 -18.25
C SER A 16 -19.06 -25.11 -18.89
N SER A 17 -19.42 -24.64 -20.10
CA SER A 17 -18.63 -23.66 -20.85
C SER A 17 -18.78 -22.19 -20.40
N GLY A 18 -19.72 -21.87 -19.50
CA GLY A 18 -19.98 -20.50 -19.05
C GLY A 18 -19.20 -20.03 -17.80
N SER A 19 -18.71 -20.95 -16.97
CA SER A 19 -18.12 -20.60 -15.66
C SER A 19 -16.65 -20.20 -15.74
N GLY A 20 -15.87 -20.85 -16.64
CA GLY A 20 -14.42 -20.64 -16.73
C GLY A 20 -14.03 -19.23 -17.16
N GLY A 21 -14.76 -18.63 -18.11
CA GLY A 21 -14.45 -17.30 -18.63
C GLY A 21 -14.78 -16.14 -17.67
N ALA A 22 -15.70 -16.32 -16.73
CA ALA A 22 -15.99 -15.31 -15.71
C ALA A 22 -14.93 -15.31 -14.61
N GLN A 23 -14.56 -16.51 -14.13
CA GLN A 23 -13.51 -16.68 -13.14
C GLN A 23 -12.15 -16.19 -13.66
N GLN A 24 -11.80 -16.54 -14.89
CA GLN A 24 -10.56 -16.09 -15.53
C GLN A 24 -10.46 -14.55 -15.62
N ARG A 25 -11.57 -13.87 -15.93
CA ARG A 25 -11.61 -12.40 -15.97
C ARG A 25 -11.46 -11.77 -14.59
N GLU A 26 -12.01 -12.39 -13.55
CA GLU A 26 -11.84 -11.89 -12.19
C GLU A 26 -10.40 -12.05 -11.70
N LEU A 27 -9.74 -13.18 -12.01
CA LEU A 27 -8.31 -13.40 -11.73
C LEU A 27 -7.44 -12.34 -12.42
N GLU A 28 -7.74 -12.02 -13.69
CA GLU A 28 -7.03 -10.97 -14.43
C GLU A 28 -7.24 -9.59 -13.81
N ARG A 29 -8.48 -9.28 -13.40
CA ARG A 29 -8.81 -8.02 -12.73
C ARG A 29 -8.10 -7.92 -11.38
N MET A 30 -8.05 -9.01 -10.61
CA MET A 30 -7.35 -9.06 -9.34
C MET A 30 -5.84 -8.86 -9.54
N ALA A 31 -5.24 -9.57 -10.49
CA ALA A 31 -3.86 -9.42 -10.90
C ALA A 31 -3.54 -7.98 -11.33
N GLU A 32 -4.44 -7.31 -12.04
CA GLU A 32 -4.30 -5.89 -12.40
C GLU A 32 -4.21 -4.96 -11.19
N VAL A 33 -5.09 -5.16 -10.21
CA VAL A 33 -5.08 -4.37 -8.98
C VAL A 33 -3.82 -4.63 -8.17
N LEU A 34 -3.35 -5.89 -8.10
CA LEU A 34 -2.11 -6.27 -7.42
C LEU A 34 -0.86 -5.64 -8.06
N VAL A 35 -0.69 -5.75 -9.38
CA VAL A 35 0.45 -5.12 -10.09
C VAL A 35 0.45 -3.62 -9.85
N THR A 36 -0.71 -2.99 -10.02
CA THR A 36 -0.84 -1.52 -9.93
C THR A 36 -0.57 -1.04 -8.51
N GLY A 37 -1.08 -1.76 -7.50
CA GLY A 37 -0.80 -1.48 -6.10
C GLY A 37 0.68 -1.59 -5.75
N GLU A 38 1.37 -2.62 -6.25
CA GLU A 38 2.82 -2.79 -6.04
C GLU A 38 3.64 -1.70 -6.74
N GLN A 39 3.30 -1.35 -7.99
CA GLN A 39 3.97 -0.27 -8.71
C GLN A 39 3.80 1.08 -7.99
N LEU A 40 2.60 1.36 -7.47
CA LEU A 40 2.38 2.54 -6.63
C LEU A 40 3.23 2.49 -5.35
N ARG A 41 3.23 1.35 -4.64
CA ARG A 41 4.02 1.17 -3.41
C ARG A 41 5.50 1.50 -3.64
N LEU A 42 6.10 0.93 -4.69
CA LEU A 42 7.52 1.15 -5.01
C LEU A 42 7.83 2.64 -5.27
N ARG A 43 6.97 3.33 -6.03
CA ARG A 43 7.14 4.77 -6.28
C ARG A 43 7.00 5.62 -5.03
N LEU A 44 6.03 5.30 -4.18
CA LEU A 44 5.85 6.04 -2.93
C LEU A 44 7.00 5.82 -1.93
N HIS A 45 7.68 4.67 -1.98
CA HIS A 45 8.95 4.44 -1.27
C HIS A 45 10.09 5.25 -1.88
N GLU A 46 10.26 5.20 -3.21
CA GLU A 46 11.30 5.95 -3.93
C GLU A 46 11.21 7.45 -3.68
N GLU A 47 10.00 7.99 -3.70
CA GLU A 47 9.71 9.41 -3.47
C GLU A 47 9.54 9.77 -1.97
N LYS A 48 9.78 8.82 -1.05
CA LYS A 48 9.76 9.01 0.41
C LYS A 48 8.42 9.54 0.96
N VAL A 49 7.33 9.25 0.26
CA VAL A 49 5.96 9.49 0.75
C VAL A 49 5.63 8.49 1.86
N ILE A 50 6.03 7.23 1.66
CA ILE A 50 6.03 6.20 2.69
C ILE A 50 7.24 6.41 3.59
N LYS A 51 6.99 6.56 4.89
CA LYS A 51 8.02 6.74 5.92
C LYS A 51 7.44 6.55 7.30
N ASP A 52 8.32 6.37 8.27
CA ASP A 52 7.95 6.28 9.68
C ASP A 52 7.36 7.61 10.15
N ARG A 53 6.17 7.55 10.75
CA ARG A 53 5.50 8.72 11.33
C ARG A 53 5.16 8.45 12.76
N ARG A 54 5.08 9.51 13.55
CA ARG A 54 4.80 9.40 14.98
C ARG A 54 3.55 10.17 15.34
N HIS A 55 2.64 9.52 16.07
CA HIS A 55 1.43 10.15 16.57
C HIS A 55 1.04 9.57 17.94
N HIS A 56 0.69 10.44 18.89
CA HIS A 56 0.36 10.09 20.28
C HIS A 56 1.31 9.04 20.90
N LEU A 57 2.61 9.35 20.96
CA LEU A 57 3.67 8.46 21.48
C LEU A 57 3.93 7.16 20.70
N LYS A 58 3.11 6.82 19.70
CA LYS A 58 3.27 5.61 18.91
C LYS A 58 3.99 5.94 17.60
N THR A 59 5.01 5.15 17.28
CA THR A 59 5.66 5.19 15.97
C THR A 59 4.94 4.21 15.05
N TYR A 60 4.55 4.69 13.89
CA TYR A 60 3.91 3.94 12.83
C TYR A 60 4.91 3.82 11.69
N PRO A 61 5.63 2.69 11.60
CA PRO A 61 6.60 2.49 10.54
C PRO A 61 5.92 2.35 9.18
N ASN A 62 6.64 2.71 8.12
CA ASN A 62 6.24 2.50 6.71
C ASN A 62 4.78 2.91 6.41
N CYS A 63 4.33 4.05 6.93
CA CYS A 63 2.96 4.53 6.68
C CYS A 63 2.96 5.73 5.74
N PHE A 64 1.78 6.17 5.32
CA PHE A 64 1.53 7.40 4.58
C PHE A 64 0.29 8.11 5.12
N VAL A 65 0.21 9.43 4.95
CA VAL A 65 -0.99 10.20 5.30
C VAL A 65 -1.93 10.20 4.10
N ALA A 66 -3.20 9.85 4.28
CA ALA A 66 -4.15 9.78 3.17
C ALA A 66 -4.23 11.09 2.38
N LYS A 67 -4.35 12.23 3.06
CA LYS A 67 -4.37 13.54 2.42
C LYS A 67 -3.11 13.84 1.59
N GLU A 68 -1.93 13.55 2.12
CA GLU A 68 -0.65 13.74 1.41
C GLU A 68 -0.57 12.84 0.17
N LEU A 69 -1.07 11.61 0.28
CA LEU A 69 -1.12 10.68 -0.85
C LEU A 69 -2.08 11.17 -1.95
N ILE A 70 -3.26 11.68 -1.59
CA ILE A 70 -4.22 12.22 -2.56
C ILE A 70 -3.62 13.41 -3.31
N ASP A 71 -2.94 14.32 -2.59
CA ASP A 71 -2.24 15.45 -3.20
C ASP A 71 -1.14 14.96 -4.16
N TRP A 72 -0.35 13.97 -3.74
CA TRP A 72 0.69 13.35 -4.57
C TRP A 72 0.13 12.72 -5.85
N LEU A 73 -1.01 12.01 -5.76
CA LEU A 73 -1.65 11.36 -6.91
C LEU A 73 -2.11 12.36 -7.97
N ILE A 74 -2.59 13.53 -7.55
CA ILE A 74 -3.01 14.61 -8.46
C ILE A 74 -1.79 15.29 -9.08
N GLU A 75 -0.79 15.61 -8.27
CA GLU A 75 0.46 16.24 -8.73
C GLU A 75 1.18 15.39 -9.79
N HIS A 76 1.21 14.07 -9.59
CA HIS A 76 1.81 13.11 -10.52
C HIS A 76 0.90 12.69 -11.68
N LYS A 77 -0.30 13.26 -11.79
CA LYS A 77 -1.30 12.96 -12.82
C LYS A 77 -1.71 11.47 -12.85
N GLU A 78 -1.68 10.81 -11.69
CA GLU A 78 -2.20 9.45 -11.49
C GLU A 78 -3.72 9.45 -11.29
N ALA A 79 -4.29 10.58 -10.85
CA ALA A 79 -5.73 10.85 -10.77
C ALA A 79 -6.06 12.23 -11.34
N SER A 80 -7.27 12.38 -11.90
CA SER A 80 -7.77 13.66 -12.45
C SER A 80 -8.24 14.63 -11.37
N ASP A 81 -8.79 14.12 -10.27
CA ASP A 81 -9.31 14.88 -9.14
C ASP A 81 -9.23 14.06 -7.84
N ARG A 82 -9.56 14.71 -6.72
CA ARG A 82 -9.55 14.06 -5.39
C ARG A 82 -10.54 12.92 -5.28
N GLU A 83 -11.72 13.03 -5.89
CA GLU A 83 -12.75 11.99 -5.80
C GLU A 83 -12.31 10.71 -6.52
N THR A 84 -11.73 10.85 -7.69
CA THR A 84 -11.13 9.76 -8.47
C THR A 84 -9.98 9.12 -7.69
N ALA A 85 -9.12 9.93 -7.08
CA ALA A 85 -8.03 9.43 -6.24
C ALA A 85 -8.56 8.62 -5.03
N ILE A 86 -9.62 9.09 -4.36
CA ILE A 86 -10.27 8.34 -3.26
C ILE A 86 -10.83 7.01 -3.77
N LYS A 87 -11.53 6.99 -4.92
CA LYS A 87 -12.07 5.74 -5.52
C LYS A 87 -10.96 4.75 -5.85
N LEU A 88 -9.83 5.22 -6.38
CA LEU A 88 -8.66 4.39 -6.65
C LEU A 88 -8.07 3.78 -5.38
N MET A 89 -7.88 4.60 -4.34
CA MET A 89 -7.34 4.13 -3.08
C MET A 89 -8.32 3.21 -2.34
N GLN A 90 -9.62 3.48 -2.43
CA GLN A 90 -10.65 2.58 -1.90
C GLN A 90 -10.57 1.21 -2.58
N LYS A 91 -10.40 1.16 -3.90
CA LYS A 91 -10.25 -0.10 -4.64
C LYS A 91 -9.02 -0.91 -4.18
N LEU A 92 -7.93 -0.25 -3.82
CA LEU A 92 -6.76 -0.90 -3.21
C LEU A 92 -7.05 -1.38 -1.78
N ALA A 93 -7.82 -0.62 -1.00
CA ALA A 93 -8.22 -0.99 0.35
C ALA A 93 -9.18 -2.20 0.36
N ASP A 94 -10.16 -2.23 -0.53
CA ASP A 94 -11.14 -3.32 -0.68
C ASP A 94 -10.47 -4.66 -1.02
N ARG A 95 -9.35 -4.60 -1.78
CA ARG A 95 -8.52 -5.77 -2.11
C ARG A 95 -7.42 -6.05 -1.08
N GLY A 96 -7.44 -5.37 0.07
CA GLY A 96 -6.50 -5.60 1.17
C GLY A 96 -5.05 -5.20 0.85
N ILE A 97 -4.80 -4.39 -0.17
CA ILE A 97 -3.43 -3.93 -0.51
C ILE A 97 -2.97 -2.86 0.47
N ILE A 98 -3.88 -1.95 0.82
CA ILE A 98 -3.66 -0.93 1.85
C ILE A 98 -4.69 -1.07 2.97
N HIS A 99 -4.37 -0.54 4.15
CA HIS A 99 -5.29 -0.50 5.27
C HIS A 99 -5.02 0.72 6.17
N HIS A 100 -6.01 1.11 6.96
CA HIS A 100 -5.82 2.08 8.04
C HIS A 100 -4.94 1.45 9.11
N VAL A 101 -3.97 2.18 9.65
CA VAL A 101 -2.94 1.59 10.54
C VAL A 101 -3.50 0.99 11.83
N CYS A 102 -4.69 1.42 12.27
CA CYS A 102 -5.40 0.80 13.41
C CYS A 102 -6.58 -0.10 12.99
N ASP A 103 -6.81 -0.31 11.69
CA ASP A 103 -7.96 -1.04 11.12
C ASP A 103 -9.36 -0.55 11.56
N GLU A 104 -9.45 0.60 12.24
CA GLU A 104 -10.71 1.24 12.66
C GLU A 104 -11.57 1.79 11.51
N HIS A 105 -10.99 1.95 10.33
CA HIS A 105 -11.64 2.56 9.17
C HIS A 105 -11.55 1.64 7.95
N LYS A 106 -12.70 1.10 7.52
CA LYS A 106 -12.81 0.28 6.30
C LYS A 106 -12.83 1.12 5.02
N GLU A 107 -13.34 2.35 5.12
CA GLU A 107 -13.36 3.31 4.02
C GLU A 107 -12.10 4.17 4.03
N PHE A 108 -11.51 4.36 2.86
CA PHE A 108 -10.45 5.30 2.61
C PHE A 108 -10.98 6.73 2.66
N LYS A 109 -10.35 7.58 3.48
CA LYS A 109 -10.79 8.96 3.71
C LYS A 109 -9.67 9.95 3.45
N ASP A 110 -9.96 10.98 2.66
CA ASP A 110 -9.06 12.12 2.41
C ASP A 110 -8.98 13.05 3.64
N VAL A 111 -8.35 12.55 4.68
CA VAL A 111 -8.11 13.25 5.95
C VAL A 111 -6.70 12.91 6.46
N LYS A 112 -6.28 13.52 7.57
CA LYS A 112 -4.96 13.27 8.19
C LYS A 112 -4.92 11.96 8.98
N LEU A 113 -5.36 10.86 8.36
CA LEU A 113 -5.26 9.51 8.91
C LEU A 113 -4.07 8.78 8.30
N PHE A 114 -3.52 7.83 9.06
CA PHE A 114 -2.40 7.01 8.60
C PHE A 114 -2.91 5.73 7.98
N TYR A 115 -2.39 5.44 6.79
CA TYR A 115 -2.59 4.20 6.07
C TYR A 115 -1.25 3.56 5.78
N ARG A 116 -1.28 2.28 5.46
CA ARG A 116 -0.08 1.48 5.20
C ARG A 116 -0.37 0.44 4.13
N PHE A 117 0.64 0.10 3.33
CA PHE A 117 0.60 -1.09 2.48
C PHE A 117 0.81 -2.32 3.34
N ARG A 118 -0.11 -3.28 3.29
CA ARG A 118 0.01 -4.51 4.09
C ARG A 118 1.27 -5.33 3.79
N LYS A 119 1.87 -5.13 2.61
CA LYS A 119 3.16 -5.73 2.25
C LYS A 119 4.32 -5.18 3.10
N ASP A 120 4.22 -3.93 3.58
CA ASP A 120 5.27 -3.26 4.35
C ASP A 120 5.28 -3.62 5.85
N ASP A 121 4.20 -4.24 6.37
CA ASP A 121 4.15 -4.78 7.74
C ASP A 121 3.88 -6.29 7.80
N GLY A 122 3.88 -6.97 6.66
CA GLY A 122 3.69 -8.42 6.61
C GLY A 122 2.26 -8.89 6.86
N THR A 123 1.27 -7.98 6.91
CA THR A 123 -0.15 -8.36 7.09
C THR A 123 -0.87 -8.66 5.77
N PHE A 124 -0.17 -8.64 4.64
CA PHE A 124 -0.79 -8.83 3.33
C PHE A 124 -1.38 -10.24 3.21
N PRO A 125 -2.69 -10.38 2.86
CA PRO A 125 -3.30 -11.71 2.74
C PRO A 125 -2.62 -12.50 1.63
N LEU A 126 -2.01 -13.62 2.01
CA LEU A 126 -1.36 -14.56 1.09
C LEU A 126 -2.24 -15.78 0.88
N ASP A 127 -3.40 -15.59 0.26
CA ASP A 127 -4.18 -16.70 -0.28
C ASP A 127 -3.41 -17.39 -1.44
N ASN A 128 -3.95 -18.50 -1.93
CA ASN A 128 -3.27 -19.29 -2.96
C ASN A 128 -3.07 -18.50 -4.26
N GLU A 129 -4.04 -17.64 -4.62
CA GLU A 129 -4.01 -16.83 -5.82
C GLU A 129 -2.94 -15.74 -5.73
N VAL A 130 -2.92 -14.96 -4.66
CA VAL A 130 -1.92 -13.94 -4.39
C VAL A 130 -0.52 -14.56 -4.31
N LYS A 131 -0.38 -15.75 -3.69
CA LYS A 131 0.89 -16.48 -3.67
C LYS A 131 1.38 -16.85 -5.06
N ALA A 132 0.50 -17.38 -5.91
CA ALA A 132 0.83 -17.72 -7.29
C ALA A 132 1.24 -16.47 -8.08
N PHE A 133 0.48 -15.38 -7.95
CA PHE A 133 0.77 -14.10 -8.56
C PHE A 133 2.12 -13.53 -8.12
N MET A 134 2.37 -13.44 -6.81
CA MET A 134 3.62 -12.89 -6.26
C MET A 134 4.83 -13.72 -6.68
N ARG A 135 4.66 -15.05 -6.77
CA ARG A 135 5.70 -15.94 -7.29
C ARG A 135 5.92 -15.70 -8.78
N GLY A 136 4.85 -15.66 -9.57
CA GLY A 136 4.90 -15.36 -11.00
C GLY A 136 5.57 -14.03 -11.32
N GLN A 137 5.27 -12.97 -10.56
CA GLN A 137 5.93 -11.67 -10.67
C GLN A 137 7.43 -11.77 -10.43
N ARG A 138 7.86 -12.41 -9.34
CA ARG A 138 9.29 -12.58 -9.02
C ARG A 138 10.03 -13.37 -10.10
N LEU A 139 9.42 -14.43 -10.61
CA LEU A 139 9.98 -15.21 -11.72
C LEU A 139 10.13 -14.35 -12.97
N TYR A 140 9.10 -13.56 -13.31
CA TYR A 140 9.15 -12.66 -14.45
C TYR A 140 10.25 -11.61 -14.32
N GLU A 141 10.41 -11.02 -13.13
CA GLU A 141 11.47 -10.04 -12.85
C GLU A 141 12.87 -10.65 -13.04
N LYS A 142 13.10 -11.88 -12.52
CA LYS A 142 14.35 -12.61 -12.73
C LYS A 142 14.62 -12.92 -14.20
N LEU A 143 13.60 -13.39 -14.92
CA LEU A 143 13.72 -13.71 -16.35
C LEU A 143 13.94 -12.48 -17.24
N MET A 144 13.51 -11.31 -16.78
CA MET A 144 13.72 -10.04 -17.48
C MET A 144 15.06 -9.37 -17.14
N SER A 145 15.90 -10.02 -16.32
CA SER A 145 17.29 -9.63 -16.11
C SER A 145 18.07 -9.81 -17.41
N PRO A 146 18.97 -8.87 -17.78
CA PRO A 146 19.76 -8.97 -19.01
C PRO A 146 20.68 -10.21 -19.07
N GLU A 147 20.95 -10.84 -17.92
CA GLU A 147 21.75 -12.06 -17.81
C GLU A 147 20.97 -13.32 -18.24
N ASN A 148 19.63 -13.24 -18.31
CA ASN A 148 18.78 -14.37 -18.62
C ASN A 148 18.46 -14.42 -20.13
N THR A 149 18.76 -15.55 -20.77
CA THR A 149 18.55 -15.75 -22.21
C THR A 149 17.37 -16.67 -22.53
N LEU A 150 16.60 -17.10 -21.52
CA LEU A 150 15.52 -18.07 -21.68
C LEU A 150 14.36 -17.54 -22.54
N LEU A 151 14.01 -16.26 -22.34
CA LEU A 151 12.92 -15.61 -23.04
C LEU A 151 13.37 -15.12 -24.42
N GLN A 152 12.95 -15.84 -25.46
CA GLN A 152 13.38 -15.59 -26.84
C GLN A 152 12.19 -15.50 -27.81
N PRO A 153 12.33 -14.76 -28.91
CA PRO A 153 11.41 -14.88 -30.03
C PRO A 153 11.51 -16.26 -30.67
N ARG A 154 10.38 -16.95 -30.85
CA ARG A 154 10.30 -18.26 -31.52
C ARG A 154 9.09 -18.31 -32.45
N GLU A 155 9.07 -19.26 -33.37
CA GLU A 155 8.00 -19.42 -34.37
C GLU A 155 7.35 -20.80 -34.24
N GLU A 156 6.02 -20.85 -34.24
CA GLU A 156 5.23 -22.08 -34.21
C GLU A 156 4.07 -21.96 -35.22
N GLU A 157 3.90 -22.97 -36.07
CA GLU A 157 2.88 -23.00 -37.15
C GLU A 157 2.88 -21.74 -38.06
N GLY A 158 4.04 -21.12 -38.28
CA GLY A 158 4.16 -19.90 -39.11
C GLY A 158 3.83 -18.59 -38.37
N VAL A 159 3.59 -18.66 -37.06
CA VAL A 159 3.32 -17.50 -36.20
C VAL A 159 4.52 -17.23 -35.31
N LYS A 160 5.04 -16.00 -35.37
CA LYS A 160 6.14 -15.56 -34.52
C LYS A 160 5.61 -15.08 -33.17
N TYR A 161 6.10 -15.68 -32.10
CA TYR A 161 5.82 -15.34 -30.72
C TYR A 161 7.04 -14.67 -30.09
N GLU A 162 6.82 -13.56 -29.38
CA GLU A 162 7.87 -12.82 -28.71
C GLU A 162 7.98 -13.24 -27.24
N ARG A 163 9.20 -13.31 -26.70
CA ARG A 163 9.47 -13.66 -25.29
C ARG A 163 8.85 -14.99 -24.83
N THR A 164 9.04 -16.02 -25.64
CA THR A 164 8.64 -17.40 -25.33
C THR A 164 9.73 -18.13 -24.57
N PHE A 165 9.36 -19.25 -23.94
CA PHE A 165 10.27 -20.24 -23.37
C PHE A 165 9.78 -21.65 -23.68
N MET A 166 10.69 -22.60 -23.82
CA MET A 166 10.35 -24.03 -23.86
C MET A 166 10.07 -24.52 -22.43
N ALA A 167 9.04 -25.35 -22.24
CA ALA A 167 8.71 -25.86 -20.92
C ALA A 167 9.89 -26.60 -20.28
N SER A 168 10.58 -27.44 -21.04
CA SER A 168 11.72 -28.22 -20.56
C SER A 168 12.86 -27.35 -20.04
N GLU A 169 13.26 -26.32 -20.79
CA GLU A 169 14.31 -25.37 -20.38
C GLU A 169 13.89 -24.53 -19.18
N PHE A 170 12.61 -24.13 -19.12
CA PHE A 170 12.10 -23.35 -17.99
C PHE A 170 12.08 -24.15 -16.69
N LEU A 171 11.76 -25.45 -16.76
CA LEU A 171 11.83 -26.33 -15.61
C LEU A 171 13.27 -26.51 -15.09
N ASP A 172 14.24 -26.64 -15.98
CA ASP A 172 15.66 -26.69 -15.59
C ASP A 172 16.09 -25.39 -14.92
N TRP A 173 15.72 -24.25 -15.50
CA TRP A 173 15.99 -22.94 -14.92
C TRP A 173 15.36 -22.76 -13.54
N LEU A 174 14.11 -23.19 -13.34
CA LEU A 174 13.43 -23.12 -12.04
C LEU A 174 14.17 -23.93 -10.96
N VAL A 175 14.69 -25.10 -11.31
CA VAL A 175 15.48 -25.92 -10.38
C VAL A 175 16.84 -25.27 -10.09
N GLN A 176 17.49 -24.74 -11.13
CA GLN A 176 18.78 -24.05 -11.00
C GLN A 176 18.70 -22.80 -10.11
N GLU A 177 17.62 -22.03 -10.21
CA GLU A 177 17.37 -20.83 -9.40
C GLU A 177 16.92 -21.15 -7.96
N GLY A 178 16.75 -22.43 -7.62
CA GLY A 178 16.20 -22.85 -6.33
C GLY A 178 14.71 -22.51 -6.16
N GLU A 179 14.00 -22.21 -7.24
CA GLU A 179 12.55 -21.99 -7.23
C GLU A 179 11.79 -23.31 -7.12
N ALA A 180 12.43 -24.45 -7.37
CA ALA A 180 11.89 -25.78 -7.10
C ALA A 180 13.03 -26.74 -6.76
N THR A 181 12.75 -27.74 -5.91
CA THR A 181 13.76 -28.75 -5.55
C THR A 181 13.84 -29.88 -6.57
N THR A 182 12.75 -30.12 -7.30
CA THR A 182 12.65 -31.17 -8.31
C THR A 182 11.91 -30.66 -9.54
N ARG A 183 12.16 -31.32 -10.67
CA ARG A 183 11.47 -31.03 -11.94
C ARG A 183 9.95 -31.18 -11.83
N LYS A 184 9.48 -32.18 -11.08
CA LYS A 184 8.06 -32.40 -10.81
C LYS A 184 7.43 -31.27 -9.97
N GLU A 185 8.16 -30.76 -8.98
CA GLU A 185 7.71 -29.59 -8.20
C GLU A 185 7.65 -28.33 -9.08
N ALA A 186 8.64 -28.15 -9.97
CA ALA A 186 8.66 -27.06 -10.94
C ALA A 186 7.45 -27.14 -11.90
N GLU A 187 7.09 -28.35 -12.36
CA GLU A 187 5.91 -28.57 -13.21
C GLU A 187 4.60 -28.24 -12.48
N GLN A 188 4.47 -28.60 -11.20
CA GLN A 188 3.34 -28.21 -10.37
C GLN A 188 3.27 -26.69 -10.15
N LEU A 189 4.42 -26.02 -10.02
CA LEU A 189 4.48 -24.57 -9.98
C LEU A 189 3.97 -23.96 -11.29
N CYS A 190 4.43 -24.44 -12.44
CA CYS A 190 4.00 -23.94 -13.75
C CYS A 190 2.51 -24.17 -14.03
N ASN A 191 1.96 -25.33 -13.63
CA ASN A 191 0.53 -25.59 -13.73
C ASN A 191 -0.28 -24.58 -12.91
N ARG A 192 0.13 -24.27 -11.67
CA ARG A 192 -0.51 -23.20 -10.88
C ARG A 192 -0.40 -21.83 -11.55
N LEU A 193 0.74 -21.51 -12.16
CA LEU A 193 0.90 -20.24 -12.88
C LEU A 193 -0.05 -20.13 -14.09
N MET A 194 -0.31 -21.24 -14.79
CA MET A 194 -1.31 -21.26 -15.86
C MET A 194 -2.75 -21.17 -15.34
N GLU A 195 -3.09 -21.90 -14.28
CA GLU A 195 -4.42 -21.86 -13.65
C GLU A 195 -4.80 -20.43 -13.25
N HIS A 196 -3.81 -19.63 -12.84
CA HIS A 196 -3.98 -18.22 -12.50
C HIS A 196 -3.73 -17.25 -13.68
N GLY A 197 -3.59 -17.74 -14.91
CA GLY A 197 -3.45 -16.93 -16.13
C GLY A 197 -2.16 -16.14 -16.25
N ILE A 198 -1.12 -16.48 -15.47
CA ILE A 198 0.16 -15.77 -15.46
C ILE A 198 1.01 -16.18 -16.67
N ILE A 199 1.03 -17.47 -16.98
CA ILE A 199 1.65 -18.05 -18.17
C ILE A 199 0.60 -18.80 -18.99
N GLN A 200 0.86 -18.98 -20.28
CA GLN A 200 -0.01 -19.75 -21.17
C GLN A 200 0.80 -20.46 -22.25
N HIS A 201 0.24 -21.53 -22.80
CA HIS A 201 0.71 -22.08 -24.07
C HIS A 201 0.50 -21.05 -25.19
N VAL A 202 1.44 -20.93 -26.12
CA VAL A 202 1.37 -19.90 -27.18
C VAL A 202 0.12 -20.01 -28.07
N SER A 203 -0.37 -21.23 -28.31
CA SER A 203 -1.62 -21.48 -29.04
C SER A 203 -2.87 -21.61 -28.15
N ASN A 204 -2.71 -21.54 -26.82
CA ASN A 204 -3.78 -21.71 -25.82
C ASN A 204 -4.56 -23.05 -25.92
N LYS A 205 -3.91 -24.12 -26.41
CA LYS A 205 -4.51 -25.45 -26.60
C LYS A 205 -4.01 -26.53 -25.63
N HIS A 206 -2.89 -26.30 -24.96
CA HIS A 206 -2.19 -27.33 -24.20
C HIS A 206 -2.05 -26.95 -22.72
N PRO A 207 -2.19 -27.92 -21.80
CA PRO A 207 -1.77 -27.73 -20.42
C PRO A 207 -0.24 -27.62 -20.33
N PHE A 208 0.29 -27.34 -19.14
CA PHE A 208 1.73 -27.26 -18.92
C PHE A 208 2.24 -28.68 -18.76
N VAL A 209 3.14 -29.07 -19.65
CA VAL A 209 3.74 -30.40 -19.67
C VAL A 209 5.23 -30.23 -19.92
N ASP A 210 6.04 -30.98 -19.18
CA ASP A 210 7.48 -31.08 -19.41
C ASP A 210 7.76 -31.59 -20.84
N SER A 211 8.03 -30.64 -21.74
CA SER A 211 8.10 -30.86 -23.18
C SER A 211 8.81 -29.69 -23.86
N ASN A 212 8.99 -29.79 -25.18
CA ASN A 212 9.52 -28.70 -25.99
C ASN A 212 8.42 -27.75 -26.51
N LEU A 213 7.21 -27.83 -25.94
CA LEU A 213 6.14 -26.88 -26.26
C LEU A 213 6.49 -25.47 -25.78
N LEU A 214 5.98 -24.48 -26.52
CA LEU A 214 6.25 -23.08 -26.26
C LEU A 214 5.20 -22.46 -25.34
N TYR A 215 5.68 -21.74 -24.34
CA TYR A 215 4.86 -20.99 -23.41
C TYR A 215 5.34 -19.55 -23.35
N GLN A 216 4.45 -18.67 -22.90
CA GLN A 216 4.73 -17.24 -22.73
C GLN A 216 4.05 -16.71 -21.47
N PHE A 217 4.61 -15.65 -20.89
CA PHE A 217 3.92 -14.89 -19.86
C PHE A 217 2.81 -14.08 -20.50
N ARG A 218 1.59 -14.22 -19.97
CA ARG A 218 0.45 -13.40 -20.40
C ARG A 218 0.54 -11.98 -19.87
N MET A 219 1.18 -11.83 -18.71
CA MET A 219 1.26 -10.60 -17.97
C MET A 219 2.64 -9.98 -18.12
N ASN A 220 2.67 -8.73 -18.58
CA ASN A 220 3.87 -7.92 -18.49
C ASN A 220 3.87 -7.18 -17.14
N PHE A 221 4.63 -7.69 -16.18
CA PHE A 221 4.76 -7.10 -14.85
C PHE A 221 5.59 -5.79 -14.85
N ARG A 222 6.43 -5.58 -15.87
CA ARG A 222 7.22 -4.35 -16.06
C ARG A 222 6.46 -3.25 -16.80
N ARG A 223 5.32 -3.55 -17.42
CA ARG A 223 4.46 -2.53 -18.05
C ARG A 223 3.98 -1.57 -16.97
N ARG A 224 4.31 -0.28 -17.13
CA ARG A 224 3.74 0.78 -16.30
C ARG A 224 2.22 0.85 -16.54
N ARG A 225 1.43 0.59 -15.50
CA ARG A 225 -0.03 0.74 -15.52
C ARG A 225 -0.38 2.04 -14.81
N ARG A 226 -1.28 2.83 -15.39
CA ARG A 226 -1.80 4.02 -14.70
C ARG A 226 -2.87 3.59 -13.71
N LEU A 227 -2.90 4.21 -12.53
CA LEU A 227 -3.93 3.91 -11.53
C LEU A 227 -5.35 4.05 -12.10
N MET A 228 -5.59 5.08 -12.90
CA MET A 228 -6.88 5.31 -13.58
C MET A 228 -7.39 4.13 -14.42
N GLU A 229 -6.51 3.23 -14.92
CA GLU A 229 -6.92 2.02 -15.65
C GLU A 229 -7.77 1.10 -14.74
N LEU A 230 -7.54 1.12 -13.43
CA LEU A 230 -8.34 0.34 -12.47
C LEU A 230 -9.82 0.75 -12.43
N LEU A 231 -10.19 1.97 -12.85
CA LEU A 231 -11.59 2.41 -12.84
C LEU A 231 -12.33 2.09 -14.14
N SER A 232 -11.61 1.72 -15.21
CA SER A 232 -12.23 1.41 -16.49
C SER A 232 -12.85 0.01 -16.44
N GLU A 233 -14.17 -0.08 -16.21
CA GLU A 233 -14.92 -1.34 -16.30
C GLU A 233 -15.26 -1.75 -17.73
N LYS A 234 -14.77 -1.02 -18.75
CA LYS A 234 -14.92 -1.46 -20.13
C LYS A 234 -14.18 -2.77 -20.29
N SER A 235 -14.97 -3.84 -20.32
CA SER A 235 -14.64 -5.09 -20.96
C SER A 235 -13.83 -4.78 -22.21
N LEU A 236 -12.62 -5.31 -22.29
CA LEU A 236 -11.92 -5.45 -23.56
C LEU A 236 -12.81 -6.34 -24.44
N SER A 237 -13.74 -5.73 -25.17
CA SER A 237 -14.40 -6.39 -26.29
C SER A 237 -13.33 -6.67 -27.34
N PRO A 238 -13.27 -7.86 -27.97
CA PRO A 238 -12.23 -8.21 -28.93
C PRO A 238 -12.20 -7.38 -30.23
N GLN A 239 -13.00 -6.31 -30.34
CA GLN A 239 -13.02 -5.45 -31.52
C GLN A 239 -12.65 -4.01 -31.15
N GLU A 240 -11.51 -3.61 -31.70
CA GLU A 240 -11.10 -2.24 -32.02
C GLU A 240 -10.65 -1.32 -30.87
N THR A 241 -9.54 -1.70 -30.25
CA THR A 241 -8.29 -0.91 -30.35
C THR A 241 -7.11 -1.87 -30.23
N HIS A 242 -6.52 -2.23 -31.37
CA HIS A 242 -5.30 -3.03 -31.47
C HIS A 242 -4.06 -2.22 -31.03
N ASP A 243 -4.01 -1.89 -29.74
CA ASP A 243 -2.79 -1.52 -29.03
C ASP A 243 -2.65 -2.43 -27.80
N SER A 244 -2.62 -3.74 -28.04
CA SER A 244 -1.90 -4.65 -27.15
C SER A 244 -0.41 -4.46 -27.43
N PRO A 245 0.43 -4.13 -26.42
CA PRO A 245 1.80 -3.72 -26.68
C PRO A 245 2.73 -4.82 -27.16
N PHE A 246 2.27 -6.08 -27.30
CA PHE A 246 3.08 -7.18 -27.84
C PHE A 246 2.21 -8.23 -28.52
N CYS A 247 1.89 -8.01 -29.80
CA CYS A 247 1.76 -9.02 -30.84
C CYS A 247 2.25 -8.35 -32.14
N LEU A 248 3.37 -8.83 -32.70
CA LEU A 248 3.93 -8.27 -33.92
C LEU A 248 2.96 -8.39 -35.09
N ARG A 249 2.88 -7.31 -35.87
CA ARG A 249 2.29 -7.30 -37.21
C ARG A 249 2.84 -8.46 -38.05
N LYS A 250 1.94 -9.16 -38.72
CA LYS A 250 2.21 -9.93 -39.94
C LYS A 250 2.78 -8.96 -41.00
N GLN A 251 4.09 -8.99 -41.20
CA GLN A 251 4.72 -8.28 -42.31
C GLN A 251 4.43 -9.09 -43.58
N SER A 252 3.35 -8.71 -44.28
CA SER A 252 3.15 -9.18 -45.65
C SER A 252 4.28 -8.62 -46.50
N HIS A 253 5.05 -9.49 -47.13
CA HIS A 253 5.84 -9.12 -48.29
C HIS A 253 4.88 -8.48 -49.29
N ASP A 254 5.04 -7.19 -49.54
CA ASP A 254 4.87 -6.70 -50.90
C ASP A 254 5.74 -5.48 -51.17
N ASN A 255 6.45 -5.60 -52.28
CA ASN A 255 7.53 -4.75 -52.71
C ASN A 255 6.96 -3.59 -53.54
N ARG A 256 6.99 -2.34 -53.06
CA ARG A 256 7.07 -1.11 -53.91
C ARG A 256 7.14 0.20 -53.13
N LYS A 257 8.33 0.82 -53.20
CA LYS A 257 8.66 2.26 -53.34
C LYS A 257 8.19 3.31 -52.29
N SER A 258 9.21 4.08 -51.88
CA SER A 258 9.27 5.55 -51.69
C SER A 258 9.12 6.14 -50.28
N THR A 259 10.29 6.48 -49.72
CA THR A 259 10.70 7.80 -49.22
C THR A 259 9.62 8.80 -48.76
N SER A 260 9.66 9.21 -47.49
CA SER A 260 9.75 10.64 -47.14
C SER A 260 9.94 10.84 -45.64
N PHE A 261 11.01 11.55 -45.31
CA PHE A 261 11.30 12.17 -44.04
C PHE A 261 10.75 13.60 -44.15
N MET A 262 9.88 14.07 -43.24
CA MET A 262 9.63 15.51 -43.05
C MET A 262 9.19 15.83 -41.62
N SER A 263 10.06 16.56 -40.93
CA SER A 263 9.80 17.38 -39.76
C SER A 263 9.09 18.68 -40.15
N VAL A 264 8.07 19.12 -39.40
CA VAL A 264 7.69 20.55 -39.35
C VAL A 264 7.13 20.93 -37.98
N SER A 265 7.61 22.07 -37.50
CA SER A 265 7.41 22.76 -36.22
C SER A 265 6.05 23.52 -36.14
N PRO A 266 5.74 24.23 -35.03
CA PRO A 266 4.38 24.62 -34.65
C PRO A 266 3.92 25.91 -35.33
N SER A 267 2.61 26.09 -35.47
CA SER A 267 2.02 27.35 -35.90
C SER A 267 0.66 27.56 -35.25
N LYS A 268 0.58 28.59 -34.41
CA LYS A 268 -0.32 29.74 -34.63
C LYS A 268 0.12 30.91 -33.75
N GLU A 269 0.38 32.01 -34.41
CA GLU A 269 1.01 33.22 -33.89
C GLU A 269 0.00 34.40 -33.94
N ILE A 270 0.39 35.52 -33.31
CA ILE A 270 0.00 36.92 -33.58
C ILE A 270 -1.07 37.47 -32.59
N LYS A 271 -0.87 38.55 -31.83
CA LYS A 271 -0.13 39.82 -32.05
C LYS A 271 0.29 40.49 -30.72
N ILE A 272 1.45 41.13 -30.71
CA ILE A 272 1.99 41.97 -29.62
C ILE A 272 1.57 43.43 -29.85
N VAL A 273 1.20 44.15 -28.79
CA VAL A 273 1.42 45.61 -28.66
C VAL A 273 1.90 45.91 -27.24
N SER A 274 2.98 46.68 -27.16
CA SER A 274 3.69 47.17 -25.99
C SER A 274 3.04 48.44 -25.42
N ALA A 275 3.14 48.66 -24.08
CA ALA A 275 3.53 49.94 -23.47
C ALA A 275 3.30 50.00 -21.93
N VAL A 276 4.39 50.31 -21.21
CA VAL A 276 4.55 51.41 -20.23
C VAL A 276 3.69 51.46 -18.95
N ARG A 277 4.43 51.62 -17.82
CA ARG A 277 3.99 51.97 -16.46
C ARG A 277 3.12 53.24 -16.39
N ARG A 278 2.10 53.24 -15.51
CA ARG A 278 1.79 54.41 -14.67
C ARG A 278 0.97 54.02 -13.43
N SER A 279 1.28 54.72 -12.35
CA SER A 279 0.77 54.59 -11.00
C SER A 279 -0.53 55.38 -10.78
N SER A 280 -1.13 55.11 -9.60
CA SER A 280 -1.81 56.01 -8.64
C SER A 280 -3.31 56.37 -8.75
N MET A 281 -4.01 55.97 -7.67
CA MET A 281 -4.91 56.74 -6.77
C MET A 281 -6.32 57.11 -7.30
N SER A 282 -7.42 57.09 -6.53
CA SER A 282 -7.62 57.31 -5.08
C SER A 282 -9.06 56.97 -4.62
N SER A 283 -9.17 56.48 -3.36
CA SER A 283 -10.17 56.75 -2.27
C SER A 283 -11.68 56.63 -2.54
N CYS A 284 -12.58 56.28 -1.62
CA CYS A 284 -12.74 56.27 -0.15
C CYS A 284 -14.00 55.40 0.15
N GLY A 285 -14.39 54.93 1.34
CA GLY A 285 -14.01 54.99 2.75
C GLY A 285 -14.91 53.94 3.47
N SER A 286 -14.39 53.13 4.38
CA SER A 286 -14.32 53.31 5.85
C SER A 286 -15.50 52.69 6.63
N SER A 287 -15.10 51.97 7.69
CA SER A 287 -15.80 51.74 8.97
C SER A 287 -16.49 50.39 9.21
N GLY A 288 -15.94 49.66 10.18
CA GLY A 288 -16.74 49.19 11.32
C GLY A 288 -17.07 47.69 11.40
N TYR A 289 -16.09 46.83 11.68
CA TYR A 289 -16.35 45.46 12.16
C TYR A 289 -16.24 45.39 13.69
N PHE A 290 -17.39 45.55 14.35
CA PHE A 290 -17.67 44.96 15.65
C PHE A 290 -18.92 44.09 15.47
N SER A 291 -18.78 42.76 15.59
CA SER A 291 -19.67 41.91 16.40
C SER A 291 -19.50 40.42 16.08
N SER A 292 -19.10 39.70 17.13
CA SER A 292 -19.74 38.48 17.62
C SER A 292 -19.63 37.20 16.77
N SER A 293 -18.67 36.36 17.18
CA SER A 293 -18.68 34.91 16.89
C SER A 293 -19.89 34.21 17.54
N PRO A 294 -20.58 33.30 16.85
CA PRO A 294 -21.34 32.25 17.51
C PRO A 294 -20.47 31.01 17.66
N THR A 295 -20.32 30.58 18.91
CA THR A 295 -19.80 29.27 19.30
C THR A 295 -20.78 28.18 18.84
N LEU A 296 -20.33 27.26 18.00
CA LEU A 296 -21.01 25.98 17.78
C LEU A 296 -20.08 24.85 18.25
N SER A 297 -20.26 24.52 19.53
CA SER A 297 -19.88 23.25 20.13
C SER A 297 -20.75 22.13 19.55
N SER A 298 -20.15 21.15 18.88
CA SER A 298 -20.63 19.76 18.83
C SER A 298 -19.60 18.87 18.13
N SER A 299 -18.46 18.67 18.77
CA SER A 299 -17.70 17.44 18.53
C SER A 299 -18.45 16.31 19.24
N PRO A 300 -18.72 15.16 18.60
CA PRO A 300 -19.28 14.01 19.32
C PRO A 300 -18.32 13.62 20.45
N PRO A 301 -18.83 13.23 21.63
CA PRO A 301 -17.98 12.87 22.75
C PRO A 301 -17.14 11.66 22.35
N VAL A 302 -15.83 11.77 22.54
CA VAL A 302 -14.89 10.65 22.45
C VAL A 302 -15.27 9.64 23.52
N LEU A 303 -16.13 8.69 23.15
CA LEU A 303 -16.45 7.52 23.94
C LEU A 303 -15.16 6.71 24.07
N CYS A 304 -14.73 6.46 25.30
CA CYS A 304 -13.56 5.67 25.70
C CYS A 304 -12.23 6.43 25.84
N ASN A 305 -12.18 7.53 26.59
CA ASN A 305 -10.95 7.83 27.32
C ASN A 305 -10.96 7.00 28.63
N PRO A 306 -10.01 6.07 28.86
CA PRO A 306 -9.99 5.31 30.10
C PRO A 306 -9.92 6.26 31.29
N LYS A 307 -10.72 5.98 32.33
CA LYS A 307 -10.78 6.79 33.55
C LYS A 307 -9.37 6.91 34.16
N SER A 308 -9.07 8.07 34.73
CA SER A 308 -7.81 8.27 35.45
C SER A 308 -7.64 7.19 36.51
N VAL A 309 -6.43 6.67 36.65
CA VAL A 309 -6.07 5.70 37.70
C VAL A 309 -5.90 6.36 39.07
N LEU A 310 -5.79 7.69 39.11
CA LEU A 310 -5.67 8.46 40.35
C LEU A 310 -7.02 8.55 41.05
N LYS A 311 -7.05 8.15 42.33
CA LYS A 311 -8.24 8.25 43.19
C LYS A 311 -8.55 9.68 43.63
N ARG A 312 -7.52 10.51 43.74
CA ARG A 312 -7.59 11.93 44.10
C ARG A 312 -6.59 12.74 43.25
N PRO A 313 -6.82 14.04 43.01
CA PRO A 313 -5.79 14.90 42.47
C PRO A 313 -4.63 15.01 43.47
N VAL A 314 -3.41 14.99 42.94
CA VAL A 314 -2.15 15.20 43.67
C VAL A 314 -1.43 16.34 42.98
N THR A 315 -0.91 17.31 43.73
CA THR A 315 -0.18 18.45 43.15
C THR A 315 1.32 18.26 43.22
N SER A 316 2.06 19.02 42.41
CA SER A 316 3.52 19.02 42.45
C SER A 316 4.08 19.45 43.82
N GLU A 317 3.39 20.36 44.50
CA GLU A 317 3.80 20.86 45.82
C GLU A 317 3.65 19.78 46.90
N GLU A 318 2.59 18.96 46.81
CA GLU A 318 2.37 17.83 47.70
C GLU A 318 3.50 16.80 47.57
N LEU A 319 3.89 16.45 46.34
CA LEU A 319 4.98 15.50 46.09
C LEU A 319 6.34 15.99 46.61
N LEU A 320 6.56 17.30 46.65
CA LEU A 320 7.81 17.91 47.13
C LEU A 320 7.80 18.23 48.63
N THR A 321 6.66 18.08 49.30
CA THR A 321 6.54 18.44 50.72
C THR A 321 7.43 17.53 51.58
N PRO A 322 8.35 18.08 52.39
CA PRO A 322 9.19 17.28 53.28
C PRO A 322 8.34 16.42 54.23
N GLY A 323 8.60 15.12 54.26
CA GLY A 323 7.84 14.17 55.09
C GLY A 323 6.51 13.71 54.49
N ALA A 324 6.17 14.12 53.27
CA ALA A 324 5.03 13.55 52.55
C ALA A 324 5.24 12.03 52.30
N PRO A 325 4.16 11.23 52.25
CA PRO A 325 4.25 9.77 52.16
C PRO A 325 4.57 9.31 50.74
N TYR A 326 5.62 9.83 50.12
CA TYR A 326 6.04 9.47 48.77
C TYR A 326 7.50 9.02 48.76
N ALA A 327 7.75 7.85 48.17
CA ALA A 327 9.09 7.34 47.93
C ALA A 327 9.53 7.63 46.50
N ARG A 328 10.78 8.09 46.34
CA ARG A 328 11.39 8.26 45.01
C ARG A 328 12.04 6.97 44.56
N LYS A 329 11.83 6.61 43.29
CA LYS A 329 12.45 5.46 42.61
C LYS A 329 13.05 5.90 41.28
N THR A 330 14.13 5.24 40.90
CA THR A 330 14.80 5.47 39.62
C THR A 330 14.78 4.19 38.81
N PHE A 331 14.28 4.27 37.58
CA PHE A 331 14.19 3.16 36.64
C PHE A 331 15.08 3.41 35.44
N THR A 332 15.78 2.36 35.00
CA THR A 332 16.48 2.36 33.70
C THR A 332 15.78 1.37 32.79
N ILE A 333 15.18 1.85 31.72
CA ILE A 333 14.31 1.08 30.83
C ILE A 333 14.90 1.09 29.43
N VAL A 334 15.23 -0.08 28.90
CA VAL A 334 15.67 -0.23 27.51
C VAL A 334 14.47 -0.57 26.66
N GLY A 335 14.10 0.30 25.72
CA GLY A 335 12.95 0.07 24.83
C GLY A 335 13.14 -1.11 23.87
N ASP A 336 12.04 -1.78 23.53
CA ASP A 336 11.96 -2.81 22.50
C ASP A 336 11.54 -2.21 21.13
N ALA A 337 11.24 -3.05 20.15
CA ALA A 337 10.86 -2.60 18.80
C ALA A 337 9.53 -1.81 18.76
N VAL A 338 8.69 -1.93 19.80
CA VAL A 338 7.36 -1.31 19.92
C VAL A 338 7.43 -0.07 20.82
N GLY A 339 8.31 -0.04 21.82
CA GLY A 339 8.53 1.10 22.69
C GLY A 339 8.98 0.65 24.08
N TRP A 340 8.47 1.30 25.12
CA TRP A 340 8.87 1.01 26.51
C TRP A 340 7.78 0.34 27.34
N GLY A 341 6.58 0.13 26.79
CA GLY A 341 5.51 -0.61 27.47
C GLY A 341 4.78 0.15 28.58
N PHE A 342 4.64 1.48 28.49
CA PHE A 342 3.87 2.27 29.47
C PHE A 342 3.17 3.48 28.84
N VAL A 343 2.20 4.05 29.56
CA VAL A 343 1.44 5.24 29.15
C VAL A 343 1.56 6.34 30.21
N VAL A 344 1.98 7.54 29.82
CA VAL A 344 2.02 8.73 30.70
C VAL A 344 0.82 9.63 30.41
N ARG A 345 0.21 10.16 31.47
CA ARG A 345 -0.84 11.19 31.42
C ARG A 345 -0.62 12.23 32.51
N GLY A 346 -1.55 13.17 32.64
CA GLY A 346 -1.49 14.24 33.63
C GLY A 346 -0.94 15.54 33.04
N SER A 347 -1.21 16.65 33.71
CA SER A 347 -0.64 17.94 33.38
C SER A 347 0.52 18.21 34.34
N ASN A 348 0.20 18.53 35.60
CA ASN A 348 1.17 18.88 36.62
C ASN A 348 0.70 18.28 37.95
N PRO A 349 1.25 17.14 38.41
CA PRO A 349 2.31 16.32 37.82
C PRO A 349 1.78 15.30 36.78
N CYS A 350 2.68 14.78 35.96
CA CYS A 350 2.40 13.62 35.12
C CYS A 350 2.44 12.31 35.92
N HIS A 351 1.62 11.33 35.54
CA HIS A 351 1.56 10.00 36.17
C HIS A 351 1.52 8.85 35.15
N ILE A 352 1.95 7.68 35.59
CA ILE A 352 1.86 6.44 34.82
C ILE A 352 0.41 5.94 34.87
N GLN A 353 -0.24 5.96 33.71
CA GLN A 353 -1.63 5.57 33.53
C GLN A 353 -1.77 4.06 33.29
N ALA A 354 -0.81 3.44 32.61
CA ALA A 354 -0.83 2.02 32.28
C ALA A 354 0.60 1.51 32.10
N VAL A 355 0.80 0.24 32.40
CA VAL A 355 2.04 -0.49 32.14
C VAL A 355 1.65 -1.82 31.50
N ASP A 356 2.29 -2.17 30.38
CA ASP A 356 2.17 -3.47 29.75
C ASP A 356 2.88 -4.51 30.64
N PRO A 357 2.16 -5.52 31.18
CA PRO A 357 2.75 -6.53 32.07
C PRO A 357 3.92 -7.31 31.45
N SER A 358 3.96 -7.40 30.11
CA SER A 358 5.00 -8.09 29.36
C SER A 358 6.08 -7.15 28.80
N GLY A 359 5.93 -5.83 29.01
CA GLY A 359 6.76 -4.81 28.40
C GLY A 359 8.01 -4.45 29.20
N PRO A 360 8.96 -3.71 28.58
CA PRO A 360 10.22 -3.31 29.21
C PRO A 360 10.04 -2.53 30.53
N ALA A 361 9.02 -1.67 30.59
CA ALA A 361 8.66 -0.92 31.79
C ALA A 361 8.28 -1.81 32.98
N ALA A 362 7.43 -2.82 32.74
CA ALA A 362 7.05 -3.78 33.78
C ALA A 362 8.27 -4.58 34.25
N ALA A 363 9.13 -5.00 33.31
CA ALA A 363 10.38 -5.68 33.64
C ALA A 363 11.33 -4.83 34.50
N ALA A 364 11.33 -3.51 34.32
CA ALA A 364 12.07 -2.57 35.16
C ALA A 364 11.39 -2.28 36.52
N GLY A 365 10.17 -2.78 36.74
CA GLY A 365 9.41 -2.59 37.98
C GLY A 365 8.55 -1.33 38.05
N MET A 366 8.29 -0.68 36.90
CA MET A 366 7.38 0.46 36.84
C MET A 366 5.94 0.03 37.10
N LYS A 367 5.20 0.85 37.85
CA LYS A 367 3.82 0.60 38.25
C LYS A 367 2.91 1.74 37.82
N VAL A 368 1.62 1.43 37.73
CA VAL A 368 0.56 2.41 37.55
C VAL A 368 0.49 3.33 38.79
N CYS A 369 0.03 4.57 38.61
CA CYS A 369 -0.06 5.61 39.66
C CYS A 369 1.26 6.18 40.17
N GLN A 370 2.39 5.86 39.53
CA GLN A 370 3.66 6.53 39.82
C GLN A 370 3.72 7.91 39.15
N PHE A 371 4.20 8.93 39.86
CA PHE A 371 4.33 10.30 39.37
C PHE A 371 5.71 10.55 38.76
N VAL A 372 5.78 11.13 37.56
CA VAL A 372 7.05 11.32 36.85
C VAL A 372 7.73 12.60 37.35
N VAL A 373 8.92 12.44 37.93
CA VAL A 373 9.72 13.55 38.46
C VAL A 373 10.75 14.00 37.44
N SER A 374 11.47 13.07 36.82
CA SER A 374 12.47 13.39 35.80
C SER A 374 12.57 12.33 34.71
N VAL A 375 13.00 12.76 33.52
CA VAL A 375 13.30 11.91 32.37
C VAL A 375 14.68 12.26 31.86
N ASN A 376 15.60 11.30 31.87
CA ASN A 376 17.00 11.44 31.45
C ASN A 376 17.71 12.63 32.14
N GLY A 377 17.43 12.84 33.43
CA GLY A 377 17.98 13.94 34.23
C GLY A 377 17.27 15.29 34.07
N LEU A 378 16.27 15.40 33.18
CA LEU A 378 15.45 16.60 33.05
C LEU A 378 14.24 16.53 33.98
N ASN A 379 14.09 17.51 34.86
CA ASN A 379 12.92 17.62 35.74
C ASN A 379 11.66 17.94 34.91
N VAL A 380 10.61 17.14 35.09
CA VAL A 380 9.34 17.24 34.35
C VAL A 380 8.12 17.38 35.26
N LEU A 381 8.30 17.66 36.55
CA LEU A 381 7.22 17.69 37.54
C LEU A 381 6.12 18.73 37.21
N HIS A 382 6.53 19.86 36.65
CA HIS A 382 5.64 20.98 36.25
C HIS A 382 5.41 21.03 34.73
N VAL A 383 5.58 19.90 34.06
CA VAL A 383 5.54 19.79 32.61
C VAL A 383 4.39 18.87 32.21
N ASP A 384 3.54 19.33 31.28
CA ASP A 384 2.43 18.53 30.77
C ASP A 384 2.87 17.25 30.06
N TYR A 385 1.98 16.25 30.04
CA TYR A 385 2.31 14.96 29.44
C TYR A 385 2.72 15.06 27.98
N ARG A 386 2.32 16.07 27.21
CA ARG A 386 2.70 16.19 25.79
C ARG A 386 4.19 16.52 25.66
N LYS A 387 4.69 17.40 26.52
CA LYS A 387 6.13 17.73 26.59
C LYS A 387 6.94 16.58 27.20
N VAL A 388 6.46 15.94 28.28
CA VAL A 388 7.12 14.75 28.86
C VAL A 388 7.19 13.62 27.84
N SER A 389 6.09 13.41 27.13
CA SER A 389 6.03 12.49 25.99
C SER A 389 7.10 12.86 24.98
N ASN A 390 7.14 14.11 24.49
CA ASN A 390 8.14 14.53 23.50
C ASN A 390 9.59 14.25 23.95
N LEU A 391 9.93 14.50 25.22
CA LEU A 391 11.26 14.23 25.78
C LEU A 391 11.62 12.74 25.78
N ILE A 392 10.71 11.88 26.26
CA ILE A 392 10.84 10.41 26.21
C ILE A 392 11.04 9.94 24.77
N LEU A 393 10.26 10.54 23.89
CA LEU A 393 10.12 10.13 22.52
C LEU A 393 11.32 10.53 21.63
N THR A 394 11.87 11.72 21.82
CA THR A 394 13.02 12.23 21.04
C THR A 394 14.37 11.85 21.64
N GLY A 395 14.36 11.30 22.85
CA GLY A 395 15.54 10.83 23.57
C GLY A 395 16.08 9.47 23.09
N PRO A 396 17.16 9.00 23.72
CA PRO A 396 17.76 7.70 23.45
C PRO A 396 16.80 6.54 23.78
N ARG A 397 17.09 5.37 23.19
CA ARG A 397 16.30 4.13 23.39
C ARG A 397 16.32 3.63 24.84
N THR A 398 17.38 3.92 25.58
CA THR A 398 17.46 3.70 27.01
C THR A 398 17.00 4.95 27.73
N ILE A 399 16.01 4.82 28.61
CA ILE A 399 15.47 5.94 29.38
C ILE A 399 15.76 5.71 30.86
N VAL A 400 16.29 6.74 31.51
CA VAL A 400 16.39 6.83 32.97
C VAL A 400 15.25 7.71 33.47
N MET A 401 14.31 7.15 34.23
CA MET A 401 13.18 7.89 34.79
C MET A 401 13.24 7.90 36.30
N GLU A 402 13.07 9.07 36.91
CA GLU A 402 12.77 9.17 38.32
C GLU A 402 11.27 9.35 38.51
N VAL A 403 10.69 8.54 39.37
CA VAL A 403 9.27 8.60 39.71
C VAL A 403 9.06 8.64 41.21
N MET A 404 7.90 9.09 41.65
CA MET A 404 7.43 9.05 43.03
C MET A 404 6.20 8.16 43.14
N GLU A 405 6.15 7.32 44.17
CA GLU A 405 5.00 6.48 44.49
C GLU A 405 4.56 6.69 45.93
N GLU A 406 3.25 6.64 46.19
CA GLU A 406 2.70 6.77 47.53
C GLU A 406 3.13 5.55 48.36
N LEU A 407 3.64 5.78 49.57
CA LEU A 407 3.98 4.73 50.52
C LEU A 407 2.68 4.09 50.99
N GLU A 408 2.48 2.80 50.71
CA GLU A 408 1.40 2.03 51.31
C GLU A 408 1.67 1.95 52.82
N CYS A 409 0.83 2.62 53.62
CA CYS A 409 0.82 2.49 55.07
C CYS A 409 0.20 1.17 55.52
#